data_AF-A0AAD9N0N0-F1
#
_entry.id   AF-A0AAD9N0N0-F1
#
_cell.length_a   1.000
_cell.length_b   1.000
_cell.length_c   1.000
_cell.angle_alpha   90.00
_cell.angle_beta   90.00
_cell.angle_gamma   90.00
#
_symmetry.space_group_name_H-M   'P 1'
#
loop_
_entity.id
_entity.type
_entity.pdbx_description
1 polymer ?
#
loop_
_entity_poly.entity_id
_entity_poly.type
_entity_poly.pdbx_seq_one_letter_code
_entity_poly.pdbx_strand_id
1 'polypeptide(L)'
;MSTKDHKNLFHSGLFFVVPCTDNIVILDLRTVSFDIPPQEILSKDSVTVAVDAVVYYRIQNPTMAVINVENAPSKDVIAAEGEQKASVALREAADIINQSPSALQLRYLQTLNAISAEKNSTIIFPLPIEMLKGFSSLGK
;
A
#
# COMPACT_ATOMS: atom_id res chain seq x y z
N MET A 1 17.54 -25.42 -23.33
CA MET A 1 16.65 -24.26 -23.53
C MET A 1 17.55 -23.07 -23.85
N SER A 2 17.80 -22.76 -25.14
CA SER A 2 18.84 -21.80 -25.53
C SER A 2 18.21 -20.42 -25.76
N THR A 3 18.42 -19.51 -24.83
CA THR A 3 18.06 -18.08 -24.93
C THR A 3 19.02 -17.39 -25.91
N LYS A 4 18.79 -17.51 -27.22
CA LYS A 4 19.58 -16.77 -28.20
C LYS A 4 19.13 -15.31 -28.27
N ASP A 5 20.01 -14.45 -27.78
CA ASP A 5 20.24 -13.07 -28.19
C ASP A 5 19.01 -12.21 -28.57
N HIS A 6 18.31 -11.74 -27.55
CA HIS A 6 17.40 -10.58 -27.60
C HIS A 6 18.09 -9.24 -27.97
N LYS A 7 19.35 -9.25 -28.41
CA LYS A 7 20.15 -8.04 -28.74
C LYS A 7 19.94 -7.52 -30.16
N ASN A 8 19.18 -8.22 -31.01
CA ASN A 8 19.07 -7.91 -32.45
C ASN A 8 17.75 -7.24 -32.89
N LEU A 9 17.02 -6.60 -31.98
CA LEU A 9 15.68 -6.04 -32.26
C LEU A 9 15.64 -4.62 -32.87
N PHE A 10 16.79 -4.01 -33.21
CA PHE A 10 16.84 -2.59 -33.63
C PHE A 10 17.46 -2.31 -35.02
N HIS A 11 17.57 -3.30 -35.91
CA HIS A 11 17.95 -3.06 -37.31
C HIS A 11 16.86 -3.59 -38.23
N SER A 12 16.48 -2.82 -39.26
CA SER A 12 15.54 -3.24 -40.30
C SER A 12 16.03 -4.53 -40.95
N GLY A 13 15.53 -5.66 -40.47
CA GLY A 13 15.94 -7.01 -40.87
C GLY A 13 14.81 -7.98 -40.59
N LEU A 14 14.61 -8.91 -41.54
CA LEU A 14 13.57 -9.93 -41.51
C LEU A 14 13.69 -10.78 -40.22
N PHE A 15 12.64 -10.82 -39.40
CA PHE A 15 12.62 -11.61 -38.16
C PHE A 15 12.05 -13.01 -38.45
N PHE A 16 12.84 -14.05 -38.21
CA PHE A 16 12.46 -15.45 -38.45
C PHE A 16 12.26 -16.17 -37.11
N VAL A 17 11.00 -16.50 -36.79
CA VAL A 17 10.64 -17.29 -35.60
C VAL A 17 10.64 -18.76 -35.97
N VAL A 18 11.50 -19.56 -35.35
CA VAL A 18 11.57 -21.00 -35.58
C VAL A 18 10.59 -21.70 -34.64
N PRO A 19 9.52 -22.36 -35.15
CA PRO A 19 8.40 -22.85 -34.35
C PRO A 19 8.72 -24.01 -33.37
N CYS A 20 9.98 -24.44 -33.25
CA CYS A 20 10.42 -25.48 -32.29
C CYS A 20 11.40 -24.98 -31.21
N THR A 21 12.00 -23.79 -31.39
CA THR A 21 13.07 -23.28 -30.51
C THR A 21 12.65 -22.01 -29.79
N ASP A 22 11.80 -21.20 -30.44
CA ASP A 22 11.47 -19.86 -29.96
C ASP A 22 10.11 -19.88 -29.26
N ASN A 23 10.08 -19.40 -28.01
CA ASN A 23 8.84 -19.17 -27.28
C ASN A 23 8.58 -17.67 -27.23
N ILE A 24 7.42 -17.25 -27.74
CA ILE A 24 6.97 -15.86 -27.66
C ILE A 24 6.28 -15.68 -26.31
N VAL A 25 6.78 -14.75 -25.50
CA VAL A 25 6.17 -14.37 -24.22
C VAL A 25 5.77 -12.91 -24.30
N ILE A 26 4.47 -12.63 -24.18
CA ILE A 26 3.94 -11.28 -24.12
C ILE A 26 4.02 -10.82 -22.67
N LEU A 27 4.75 -9.72 -22.42
CA LEU A 27 4.91 -9.15 -21.08
C LEU A 27 4.13 -7.84 -20.98
N ASP A 28 3.41 -7.67 -19.88
CA ASP A 28 2.79 -6.40 -19.54
C ASP A 28 3.78 -5.55 -18.73
N LEU A 29 4.09 -4.34 -19.22
CA LEU A 29 5.00 -3.40 -18.59
C LEU A 29 4.30 -2.38 -17.70
N ARG A 30 2.97 -2.43 -17.64
CA ARG A 30 2.18 -1.49 -16.83
C ARG A 30 2.40 -1.74 -15.34
N THR A 31 2.13 -0.69 -14.56
CA THR A 31 2.13 -0.81 -13.10
C THR A 31 0.99 -1.72 -12.67
N VAL A 32 1.31 -2.75 -11.90
CA VAL A 32 0.35 -3.66 -11.29
C VAL A 32 0.32 -3.38 -9.79
N SER A 33 -0.88 -3.43 -9.21
CA SER A 33 -1.10 -3.32 -7.77
C SER A 33 -1.17 -4.71 -7.14
N PHE A 34 -0.56 -4.85 -5.97
CA PHE A 34 -0.70 -6.00 -5.09
C PHE A 34 -1.31 -5.52 -3.77
N ASP A 35 -2.46 -6.07 -3.42
CA ASP A 35 -3.18 -5.73 -2.19
C ASP A 35 -2.66 -6.58 -1.03
N ILE A 36 -2.26 -5.91 0.05
CA ILE A 36 -1.81 -6.57 1.27
C ILE A 36 -3.01 -6.71 2.20
N PRO A 37 -3.23 -7.88 2.84
CA PRO A 37 -4.31 -8.04 3.78
C PRO A 37 -4.22 -6.98 4.90
N PRO A 38 -5.35 -6.35 5.29
CA PRO A 38 -5.34 -5.34 6.35
C PRO A 38 -4.80 -5.91 7.66
N GLN A 39 -3.82 -5.23 8.25
CA GLN A 39 -3.22 -5.64 9.52
C GLN A 39 -3.71 -4.75 10.66
N GLU A 40 -4.05 -5.36 11.80
CA GLU A 40 -4.36 -4.65 13.05
C GLU A 40 -3.09 -4.43 13.85
N ILE A 41 -2.73 -3.16 14.10
CA ILE A 41 -1.57 -2.78 14.91
C ILE A 41 -2.00 -2.12 16.22
N LEU A 42 -1.24 -2.37 17.29
CA LEU A 42 -1.44 -1.70 18.58
C LEU A 42 -0.63 -0.39 18.61
N SER A 43 -1.32 0.74 18.67
CA SER A 43 -0.70 2.05 18.86
C SER A 43 -0.21 2.24 20.31
N LYS A 44 0.70 3.19 20.54
CA LYS A 44 1.25 3.52 21.88
C LYS A 44 0.17 3.95 22.88
N ASP A 45 -0.92 4.54 22.40
CA ASP A 45 -2.05 4.95 23.24
C ASP A 45 -3.02 3.80 23.57
N SER A 46 -2.58 2.55 23.37
CA SER A 46 -3.38 1.33 23.61
C SER A 46 -4.66 1.24 22.76
N VAL A 47 -4.67 1.92 21.60
CA VAL A 47 -5.75 1.86 20.60
C VAL A 47 -5.32 0.95 19.45
N THR A 48 -6.19 0.02 19.08
CA THR A 48 -6.00 -0.83 17.89
C THR A 48 -6.37 -0.04 16.63
N VAL A 49 -5.48 -0.03 15.65
CA VAL A 49 -5.70 0.62 14.36
C VAL A 49 -5.52 -0.42 13.27
N ALA A 50 -6.54 -0.62 12.45
CA ALA A 50 -6.44 -1.41 11.22
C ALA A 50 -5.92 -0.50 10.10
N VAL A 51 -4.84 -0.91 9.44
CA VAL A 51 -4.32 -0.16 8.29
C VAL A 51 -4.22 -1.04 7.06
N ASP A 52 -4.57 -0.44 5.93
CA ASP A 52 -4.56 -1.04 4.60
C ASP A 52 -3.36 -0.53 3.80
N ALA A 53 -2.81 -1.37 2.92
CA ALA A 53 -1.64 -1.07 2.12
C ALA A 53 -1.71 -1.71 0.74
N VAL A 54 -1.30 -0.94 -0.28
CA VAL A 54 -1.23 -1.39 -1.68
C VAL A 54 0.18 -1.16 -2.21
N VAL A 55 0.80 -2.22 -2.75
CA VAL A 55 2.15 -2.16 -3.34
C VAL A 55 2.06 -2.08 -4.85
N TYR A 56 2.66 -1.04 -5.43
CA TYR A 56 2.73 -0.83 -6.86
C TYR A 56 4.10 -1.25 -7.40
N TYR A 57 4.14 -2.15 -8.38
CA TYR A 57 5.37 -2.56 -9.05
C TYR A 57 5.21 -2.51 -10.57
N ARG A 58 6.32 -2.23 -11.27
CA ARG A 58 6.37 -2.26 -12.75
C ARG A 58 7.69 -2.85 -13.24
N ILE A 59 7.63 -3.64 -14.30
CA ILE A 59 8.81 -4.25 -14.93
C ILE A 59 9.62 -3.15 -15.62
N GLN A 60 10.90 -2.98 -15.23
CA GLN A 60 11.78 -1.98 -15.84
C GLN A 60 12.42 -2.49 -17.13
N ASN A 61 12.89 -3.74 -17.13
CA ASN A 61 13.60 -4.34 -18.26
C ASN A 61 12.97 -5.72 -18.60
N PRO A 62 12.26 -5.83 -19.74
CA PRO A 62 11.58 -7.07 -20.12
C PRO A 62 12.55 -8.20 -20.44
N THR A 63 13.70 -7.90 -21.04
CA THR A 63 14.70 -8.91 -21.41
C THR A 63 15.26 -9.59 -20.16
N MET A 64 15.57 -8.81 -19.13
CA MET A 64 16.02 -9.36 -17.84
C MET A 64 14.88 -10.06 -17.10
N ALA A 65 13.64 -9.59 -17.21
CA ALA A 65 12.50 -10.23 -16.56
C ALA A 65 12.29 -11.68 -17.04
N VAL A 66 12.37 -11.94 -18.35
CA VAL A 66 12.23 -13.31 -18.89
C VAL A 66 13.39 -14.21 -18.49
N ILE A 67 14.62 -13.71 -18.55
CA ILE A 67 15.81 -14.49 -18.17
C ILE A 67 15.80 -14.82 -16.69
N ASN A 68 15.40 -13.85 -15.87
CA ASN A 68 15.37 -14.02 -14.43
C ASN A 68 14.16 -14.84 -13.97
N VAL A 69 13.10 -15.05 -14.77
CA VAL A 69 11.93 -15.85 -14.35
C VAL A 69 12.31 -17.25 -13.88
N GLU A 70 13.36 -17.88 -14.44
CA GLU A 70 13.86 -19.18 -13.95
C GLU A 70 14.47 -19.10 -12.53
N ASN A 71 14.95 -17.93 -12.11
CA ASN A 71 15.56 -17.67 -10.80
C ASN A 71 14.82 -16.56 -10.02
N ALA A 72 13.60 -16.19 -10.44
CA ALA A 72 12.90 -15.03 -9.91
C ALA A 72 12.31 -15.39 -8.55
N PRO A 73 12.32 -14.46 -7.58
CA PRO A 73 11.55 -14.66 -6.38
C PRO A 73 10.09 -14.93 -6.77
N SER A 74 9.56 -16.08 -6.33
CA SER A 74 8.15 -16.43 -6.50
C SER A 74 7.27 -15.27 -6.03
N LYS A 75 6.03 -15.19 -6.56
CA LYS A 75 5.01 -14.22 -6.11
C LYS A 75 4.96 -14.09 -4.59
N ASP A 76 5.15 -15.20 -3.87
CA ASP A 76 5.13 -15.27 -2.41
C ASP A 76 6.27 -14.50 -1.73
N VAL A 77 7.47 -14.48 -2.33
CA VAL A 77 8.63 -13.74 -1.79
C VAL A 77 8.43 -12.24 -1.99
N ILE A 78 7.92 -11.83 -3.16
CA ILE A 78 7.59 -10.43 -3.44
C ILE A 78 6.45 -9.96 -2.52
N ALA A 79 5.45 -10.81 -2.30
CA ALA A 79 4.37 -10.54 -1.37
C ALA A 79 4.89 -10.40 0.07
N ALA A 80 5.75 -11.31 0.54
CA ALA A 80 6.32 -11.25 1.88
C ALA A 80 7.20 -10.00 2.09
N GLU A 81 8.02 -9.64 1.11
CA GLU A 81 8.83 -8.42 1.17
C GLU A 81 7.95 -7.15 1.10
N GLY A 82 6.89 -7.18 0.30
CA GLY A 82 5.88 -6.14 0.24
C GLY A 82 5.15 -5.95 1.57
N GLU A 83 4.75 -7.05 2.20
CA GLU A 83 4.10 -7.08 3.51
C GLU A 83 5.03 -6.52 4.59
N GLN A 84 6.29 -6.94 4.62
CA GLN A 84 7.27 -6.41 5.58
C GLN A 84 7.50 -4.91 5.41
N LYS A 85 7.66 -4.44 4.16
CA LYS A 85 7.81 -3.00 3.85
C LYS A 85 6.57 -2.21 4.25
N ALA A 86 5.39 -2.74 4.01
CA ALA A 86 4.14 -2.13 4.44
C ALA A 86 4.07 -2.05 5.97
N SER A 87 4.31 -3.14 6.70
CA SER A 87 4.30 -3.13 8.17
C SER A 87 5.27 -2.09 8.76
N VAL A 88 6.45 -1.91 8.14
CA VAL A 88 7.41 -0.86 8.54
C VAL A 88 6.85 0.54 8.31
N ALA A 89 6.31 0.82 7.12
CA ALA A 89 5.72 2.12 6.80
C ALA A 89 4.51 2.43 7.71
N LEU A 90 3.70 1.41 8.03
CA LEU A 90 2.56 1.53 8.93
C LEU A 90 2.99 1.86 10.36
N ARG A 91 4.06 1.23 10.85
CA ARG A 91 4.64 1.54 12.15
C ARG A 91 5.14 3.00 12.21
N GLU A 92 5.87 3.45 11.19
CA GLU A 92 6.35 4.84 11.12
C GLU A 92 5.20 5.84 11.08
N ALA A 93 4.14 5.55 10.31
CA ALA A 93 2.94 6.37 10.29
C ALA A 93 2.26 6.42 11.67
N ALA A 94 2.17 5.29 12.38
CA ALA A 94 1.65 5.24 13.75
C ALA A 94 2.50 6.07 14.72
N ASP A 95 3.82 5.99 14.64
CA ASP A 95 4.74 6.77 15.46
C ASP A 95 4.62 8.29 15.20
N ILE A 96 4.43 8.70 13.94
CA ILE A 96 4.23 10.11 13.57
C ILE A 96 2.90 10.64 14.14
N ILE A 97 1.81 9.87 14.01
CA ILE A 97 0.49 10.25 14.56
C ILE A 97 0.57 10.42 16.08
N ASN A 98 1.28 9.50 16.72
CA ASN A 98 1.49 9.48 18.17
C ASN A 98 2.36 10.65 18.66
N GLN A 99 3.38 11.06 17.90
CA GLN A 99 4.18 12.25 18.20
C GLN A 99 3.40 13.57 18.01
N SER A 100 2.35 13.55 17.20
CA SER A 100 1.56 14.74 16.86
C SER A 100 0.10 14.61 17.30
N PRO A 101 -0.23 14.87 18.58
CA PRO A 101 -1.62 14.87 19.06
C PRO A 101 -2.53 15.81 18.26
N SER A 102 -1.98 16.88 17.68
CA SER A 102 -2.68 17.80 16.79
C SER A 102 -3.16 17.14 15.48
N ALA A 103 -2.51 16.07 15.01
CA ALA A 103 -2.94 15.32 13.83
C ALA A 103 -4.22 14.52 14.09
N LEU A 104 -4.40 14.00 15.32
CA LEU A 104 -5.66 13.38 15.74
C LEU A 104 -6.79 14.41 15.80
N GLN A 105 -6.50 15.63 16.24
CA GLN A 105 -7.48 16.73 16.22
C GLN A 105 -7.85 17.14 14.78
N LEU A 106 -6.88 17.22 13.86
CA LEU A 106 -7.17 17.49 12.45
C LEU A 106 -7.98 16.35 11.81
N ARG A 107 -7.65 15.08 12.10
CA ARG A 107 -8.43 13.93 11.65
C ARG A 107 -9.85 13.95 12.24
N TYR A 108 -10.00 14.33 13.50
CA TYR A 108 -11.30 14.54 14.13
C TYR A 108 -12.13 15.61 13.40
N LEU A 109 -11.53 16.77 13.11
CA LEU A 109 -12.20 17.84 12.35
C LEU A 109 -12.54 17.40 10.92
N GLN A 110 -11.69 16.62 10.27
CA GLN A 110 -11.97 16.06 8.94
C GLN A 110 -13.14 15.08 8.97
N THR A 111 -13.20 14.17 9.94
CA THR A 111 -14.33 13.25 10.14
C THR A 111 -15.61 14.03 10.43
N LEU A 112 -15.56 15.05 11.29
CA LEU A 112 -16.70 15.93 11.54
C LEU A 112 -17.17 16.64 10.27
N ASN A 113 -16.24 17.14 9.45
CA ASN A 113 -16.58 17.81 8.20
C ASN A 113 -17.15 16.83 7.16
N ALA A 114 -16.62 15.60 7.08
CA ALA A 114 -17.15 14.55 6.21
C ALA A 114 -18.59 14.18 6.60
N ILE A 115 -18.85 13.96 7.90
CA ILE A 115 -20.20 13.65 8.42
C ILE A 115 -21.15 14.83 8.22
N SER A 116 -20.68 16.07 8.43
CA SER A 116 -21.46 17.30 8.23
C SER A 116 -21.81 17.54 6.75
N ALA A 117 -20.90 17.20 5.84
CA ALA A 117 -21.11 17.32 4.39
C ALA A 117 -22.07 16.25 3.84
N GLU A 118 -22.12 15.07 4.46
CA GLU A 118 -22.93 13.93 4.01
C GLU A 118 -24.41 14.04 4.42
N LYS A 119 -25.07 15.19 4.14
CA LYS A 119 -26.54 15.41 4.12
C LYS A 119 -27.42 14.78 5.22
N ASN A 120 -26.88 14.38 6.36
CA ASN A 120 -27.65 13.95 7.53
C ASN A 120 -27.51 15.04 8.59
N SER A 121 -28.59 15.78 8.80
CA SER A 121 -28.72 16.99 9.64
C SER A 121 -28.51 16.76 11.16
N THR A 122 -27.80 15.71 11.55
CA THR A 122 -27.50 15.40 12.95
C THR A 122 -26.09 15.87 13.25
N ILE A 123 -25.98 17.10 13.77
CA ILE A 123 -24.73 17.65 14.30
C ILE A 123 -24.42 16.90 15.60
N ILE A 124 -23.66 15.81 15.51
CA ILE A 124 -23.18 15.08 16.70
C ILE A 124 -21.91 15.79 17.19
N PHE A 125 -22.04 16.58 18.25
CA PHE A 125 -20.92 17.08 19.04
C PHE A 125 -20.68 16.09 20.19
N PRO A 126 -19.69 15.17 20.10
CA PRO A 126 -19.31 14.39 21.24
C PRO A 126 -18.64 15.33 22.26
N LEU A 127 -19.31 15.57 23.38
CA LEU A 127 -18.74 16.34 24.49
C LEU A 127 -17.60 15.51 25.12
N PRO A 128 -16.38 16.07 25.24
CA PRO A 128 -15.28 15.41 25.92
C PRO A 128 -15.68 15.07 27.35
N ILE A 129 -15.34 13.86 27.79
CA ILE A 129 -15.60 13.39 29.16
C ILE A 129 -14.91 14.31 30.19
N GLU A 130 -13.87 15.04 29.77
CA GLU A 130 -13.18 16.09 30.53
C GLU A 130 -14.08 17.28 30.88
N MET A 131 -14.97 17.71 29.97
CA MET A 131 -15.96 18.76 30.24
C MET A 131 -17.01 18.29 31.25
N LEU A 132 -17.42 17.02 31.15
CA LEU A 132 -18.33 16.39 32.13
C LEU A 132 -17.68 16.31 33.53
N LYS A 133 -16.37 16.06 33.61
CA LYS A 133 -15.63 16.03 34.89
C LYS A 133 -15.61 17.41 35.57
N GLY A 134 -15.38 18.49 34.81
CA GLY A 134 -15.39 19.87 35.35
C GLY A 134 -16.74 20.31 35.91
N PHE A 135 -17.85 19.84 35.32
CA PHE A 135 -19.19 20.05 35.89
C PHE A 135 -19.44 19.19 37.14
N SER A 136 -18.87 17.99 37.22
CA SER A 136 -19.00 17.14 38.41
C SER A 136 -18.19 17.64 39.61
N SER A 137 -17.09 18.38 39.40
CA SER A 137 -16.30 18.99 40.49
C SER A 137 -16.86 20.31 40.99
N LEU A 138 -17.84 20.91 40.31
CA LEU A 138 -18.51 22.15 40.73
C LEU A 138 -19.77 21.90 41.59
N GLY A 139 -20.15 20.62 41.76
CA GLY A 139 -21.28 20.17 42.57
C GLY A 139 -20.90 19.61 43.95
N LYS A 140 -19.70 19.89 44.45
CA LYS A 140 -19.30 19.69 45.84
C LYS A 140 -18.78 21.00 46.43
#